data_AF-A0A2U9R6N9-F1
#
_entry.id   AF-A0A2U9R6N9-F1
#
_cell.length_a   1.000
_cell.length_b   1.000
_cell.length_c   1.000
_cell.angle_alpha   90.00
_cell.angle_beta   90.00
_cell.angle_gamma   90.00
#
_symmetry.space_group_name_H-M   'P 1'
#
loop_
_entity.id
_entity.type
_entity.pdbx_description
1 polymer ?
#
loop_
_entity_poly.entity_id
_entity_poly.type
_entity_poly.pdbx_seq_one_letter_code
_entity_poly.pdbx_strand_id
1 'polypeptide(L)'
;MSFIFLIFFPFFHPFYYSHYLLISDHTCTSCFLCFFQFVVFFKYNNIDDGSIMTVTERQFKACLFDMDGLLIDSETIYTISFSDILKNKFNRPEGLTWDVKVKLQGLPGPQASQVAIDHYGLAGEITADELYQLTSKRQEELWPEVAVLPGVEKLIRYLKEKNIPICVCTSSHSDKYKLKTSHHQALFQLFDGNVITGDNPTILNKG
;
A
#
# COMPACT_ATOMS: atom_id res chain seq x y z
N MET A 1 -5.85 -28.89 -1.52
CA MET A 1 -6.43 -27.69 -0.90
C MET A 1 -5.88 -26.50 -1.67
N SER A 2 -6.73 -25.80 -2.41
CA SER A 2 -6.34 -24.73 -3.33
C SER A 2 -6.32 -23.40 -2.59
N PHE A 3 -5.30 -22.56 -2.82
CA PHE A 3 -5.11 -21.29 -2.11
C PHE A 3 -5.26 -20.11 -3.08
N ILE A 4 -5.89 -19.04 -2.61
CA ILE A 4 -5.86 -17.71 -3.23
C ILE A 4 -4.63 -16.99 -2.68
N PHE A 5 -3.80 -16.42 -3.56
CA PHE A 5 -2.63 -15.67 -3.14
C PHE A 5 -3.01 -14.20 -2.96
N LEU A 6 -2.95 -13.72 -1.73
CA LEU A 6 -3.12 -12.32 -1.38
C LEU A 6 -1.73 -11.71 -1.17
N ILE A 7 -1.40 -10.70 -1.96
CA ILE A 7 -0.13 -9.97 -1.78
C ILE A 7 -0.45 -8.73 -0.95
N PHE A 8 -0.06 -8.77 0.32
CA PHE A 8 0.04 -7.61 1.19
C PHE A 8 1.51 -7.41 1.53
N PHE A 9 2.03 -6.19 1.42
CA PHE A 9 3.33 -5.84 1.98
C PHE A 9 3.13 -4.89 3.17
N PRO A 10 3.72 -5.19 4.34
CA PRO A 10 4.01 -4.18 5.33
C PRO A 10 5.26 -3.41 4.87
N PHE A 11 5.14 -2.09 4.81
CA PHE A 11 6.15 -1.09 5.13
C PHE A 11 7.59 -1.26 4.59
N PHE A 12 8.05 -0.30 3.77
CA PHE A 12 9.49 -0.10 3.50
C PHE A 12 9.97 1.31 3.84
N HIS A 13 11.07 1.36 4.61
CA HIS A 13 11.94 2.49 4.89
C HIS A 13 12.97 2.65 3.75
N PRO A 14 13.36 3.87 3.32
CA PRO A 14 14.23 4.05 2.16
C PRO A 14 15.71 4.12 2.56
N PHE A 15 16.25 3.12 3.26
CA PHE A 15 17.69 2.92 3.39
C PHE A 15 17.93 1.46 3.73
N TYR A 16 18.29 0.66 2.72
CA TYR A 16 19.16 -0.52 2.76
C TYR A 16 18.94 -1.31 1.46
N TYR A 17 19.77 -1.02 0.45
CA TYR A 17 20.10 -2.03 -0.55
C TYR A 17 21.02 -3.06 0.11
N SER A 18 20.77 -4.34 -0.17
CA SER A 18 21.61 -5.50 0.18
C SER A 18 21.67 -5.89 1.66
N HIS A 19 20.74 -6.74 2.11
CA HIS A 19 20.93 -7.93 2.96
C HIS A 19 19.55 -8.39 3.51
N TYR A 20 19.16 -9.63 3.19
CA TYR A 20 17.90 -10.23 3.64
C TYR A 20 18.02 -10.71 5.08
N LEU A 21 17.21 -10.18 6.00
CA LEU A 21 17.24 -10.54 7.41
C LEU A 21 16.25 -11.68 7.71
N LEU A 22 16.80 -12.77 8.22
CA LEU A 22 16.14 -13.94 8.83
C LEU A 22 15.62 -13.58 10.22
N ILE A 23 14.38 -13.96 10.57
CA ILE A 23 14.00 -14.22 11.97
C ILE A 23 13.10 -15.46 12.02
N SER A 24 13.51 -16.44 12.82
CA SER A 24 12.83 -17.70 13.12
C SER A 24 11.97 -17.61 14.38
N ASP A 25 10.99 -18.52 14.44
CA ASP A 25 9.93 -18.66 15.44
C ASP A 25 10.37 -18.66 16.91
N HIS A 26 9.67 -17.89 17.74
CA HIS A 26 9.14 -18.39 19.00
C HIS A 26 7.75 -17.81 19.28
N THR A 27 6.84 -18.71 19.62
CA THR A 27 5.41 -18.57 19.87
C THR A 27 5.07 -17.66 21.06
N CYS A 28 4.07 -16.78 20.92
CA CYS A 28 3.32 -16.22 22.04
C CYS A 28 1.82 -16.45 21.82
N THR A 29 1.22 -17.32 22.63
CA THR A 29 -0.17 -17.79 22.57
C THR A 29 -1.16 -16.92 23.34
N SER A 30 -0.91 -15.62 23.50
CA SER A 30 -1.86 -14.73 24.19
C SER A 30 -1.84 -13.31 23.61
N CYS A 31 -2.45 -13.11 22.45
CA CYS A 31 -2.95 -11.79 22.05
C CYS A 31 -4.06 -11.92 21.01
N PHE A 32 -5.30 -11.80 21.49
CA PHE A 32 -6.51 -11.70 20.68
C PHE A 32 -6.57 -10.28 20.12
N LEU A 33 -5.73 -9.95 19.14
CA LEU A 33 -5.72 -8.75 18.28
C LEU A 33 -4.37 -8.70 17.54
N CYS A 34 -4.26 -9.41 16.42
CA CYS A 34 -3.21 -9.12 15.45
C CYS A 34 -3.83 -9.27 14.05
N PHE A 35 -4.07 -8.13 13.43
CA PHE A 35 -4.63 -8.00 12.09
C PHE A 35 -3.80 -8.79 11.08
N PHE A 36 -4.51 -9.39 10.12
CA PHE A 36 -4.01 -10.25 9.04
C PHE A 36 -2.64 -9.82 8.47
N GLN A 37 -1.61 -10.59 8.80
CA GLN A 37 -0.26 -10.44 8.26
C GLN A 37 0.14 -11.77 7.61
N PHE A 38 -0.22 -11.96 6.34
CA PHE A 38 0.36 -13.00 5.49
C PHE A 38 1.18 -12.32 4.39
N VAL A 39 2.43 -11.99 4.71
CA VAL A 39 3.48 -11.80 3.71
C VAL A 39 4.05 -13.18 3.44
N VAL A 40 3.71 -13.80 2.31
CA VAL A 40 4.43 -14.99 1.89
C VAL A 40 5.74 -14.52 1.26
N PHE A 41 6.81 -14.54 2.06
CA PHE A 41 8.16 -14.38 1.58
C PHE A 41 8.50 -15.53 0.62
N PHE A 42 8.85 -15.20 -0.63
CA PHE A 42 9.57 -16.14 -1.49
C PHE A 42 10.97 -16.28 -0.92
N LYS A 43 11.30 -17.48 -0.44
CA LYS A 43 12.67 -17.83 -0.08
C LYS A 43 13.47 -17.95 -1.39
N TYR A 44 14.09 -16.86 -1.83
CA TYR A 44 15.08 -16.92 -2.90
C TYR A 44 16.41 -17.32 -2.25
N ASN A 45 16.59 -18.63 -2.04
CA ASN A 45 17.89 -19.14 -1.65
C ASN A 45 18.80 -19.07 -2.88
N ASN A 46 20.01 -18.56 -2.67
CA ASN A 46 21.10 -18.65 -3.63
C ASN A 46 21.16 -20.06 -4.22
N ILE A 47 21.24 -20.10 -5.54
CA ILE A 47 21.70 -21.23 -6.34
C ILE A 47 23.05 -21.65 -5.74
N ASP A 48 23.28 -22.96 -5.53
CA ASP A 48 24.58 -23.65 -5.41
C ASP A 48 24.71 -24.75 -4.32
N ASP A 49 23.63 -25.40 -3.85
CA ASP A 49 23.79 -26.58 -2.97
C ASP A 49 23.01 -27.84 -3.35
N GLY A 50 22.51 -27.97 -4.59
CA GLY A 50 22.00 -29.25 -5.11
C GLY A 50 20.86 -29.91 -4.32
N SER A 51 20.32 -29.25 -3.29
CA SER A 51 19.23 -29.75 -2.48
C SER A 51 17.92 -29.13 -2.96
N ILE A 52 17.20 -29.88 -3.80
CA ILE A 52 15.86 -29.48 -4.25
C ILE A 52 14.94 -29.54 -3.03
N MET A 53 14.76 -28.41 -2.35
CA MET A 53 13.61 -28.22 -1.46
C MET A 53 12.36 -28.19 -2.36
N THR A 54 11.73 -29.36 -2.50
CA THR A 54 10.44 -29.50 -3.16
C THR A 54 9.42 -28.70 -2.35
N VAL A 55 9.18 -27.46 -2.76
CA VAL A 55 7.96 -26.75 -2.43
C VAL A 55 6.84 -27.67 -2.93
N THR A 56 6.16 -28.36 -2.01
CA THR A 56 4.96 -29.13 -2.35
C THR A 56 4.07 -28.22 -3.20
N GLU A 57 3.78 -28.61 -4.44
CA GLU A 57 3.12 -27.81 -5.48
C GLU A 57 1.82 -27.17 -4.98
N ARG A 58 1.90 -26.02 -4.31
CA ARG A 58 0.73 -25.22 -4.02
C ARG A 58 0.41 -24.45 -5.28
N GLN A 59 -0.48 -25.01 -6.07
CA GLN A 59 -1.02 -24.34 -7.25
C GLN A 59 -1.93 -23.20 -6.80
N PHE A 60 -1.45 -21.96 -6.92
CA PHE A 60 -2.25 -20.77 -6.73
C PHE A 60 -3.19 -20.59 -7.93
N LYS A 61 -4.45 -20.21 -7.66
CA LYS A 61 -5.47 -20.06 -8.72
C LYS A 61 -5.62 -18.64 -9.21
N ALA A 62 -5.22 -17.65 -8.41
CA ALA A 62 -5.27 -16.23 -8.74
C ALA A 62 -4.36 -15.43 -7.81
N CYS A 63 -4.00 -14.21 -8.22
CA CYS A 63 -3.33 -13.22 -7.39
C CYS A 63 -4.24 -12.01 -7.16
N LEU A 64 -4.43 -11.64 -5.89
CA LEU A 64 -5.13 -10.43 -5.49
C LEU A 64 -4.09 -9.42 -5.02
N PHE A 65 -4.11 -8.23 -5.61
CA PHE A 65 -3.17 -7.15 -5.34
C PHE A 65 -3.86 -6.02 -4.61
N ASP A 66 -3.28 -5.61 -3.48
CA ASP A 66 -3.51 -4.24 -3.00
C ASP A 66 -3.00 -3.23 -4.04
N MET A 67 -3.43 -1.97 -3.97
CA MET A 67 -3.02 -0.93 -4.92
C MET A 67 -2.06 0.08 -4.29
N ASP A 68 -2.52 0.76 -3.25
CA ASP A 68 -1.82 1.87 -2.61
C ASP A 68 -0.64 1.33 -1.79
N GLY A 69 0.58 1.74 -2.15
CA GLY A 69 1.81 1.25 -1.51
C GLY A 69 2.26 -0.14 -1.98
N LEU A 70 1.57 -0.75 -2.95
CA LEU A 70 1.96 -2.03 -3.57
C LEU A 70 2.12 -1.93 -5.09
N LEU A 71 1.10 -1.48 -5.81
CA LEU A 71 1.16 -1.29 -7.26
C LEU A 71 1.67 0.12 -7.61
N ILE A 72 1.28 1.12 -6.82
CA ILE A 72 1.65 2.53 -7.02
C ILE A 72 2.31 3.11 -5.77
N ASP A 73 3.18 4.10 -5.98
CA ASP A 73 3.86 4.84 -4.92
C ASP A 73 2.96 5.96 -4.36
N SER A 74 1.86 5.55 -3.73
CA SER A 74 0.93 6.47 -3.06
C SER A 74 1.57 7.17 -1.86
N GLU A 75 2.56 6.55 -1.23
CA GLU A 75 3.27 7.06 -0.06
C GLU A 75 4.04 8.36 -0.35
N THR A 76 4.63 8.48 -1.53
CA THR A 76 5.26 9.73 -1.98
C THR A 76 4.23 10.85 -2.10
N ILE A 77 3.06 10.58 -2.69
CA ILE A 77 1.98 11.57 -2.84
C ILE A 77 1.44 12.01 -1.48
N TYR A 78 1.22 11.08 -0.55
CA TYR A 78 0.84 11.40 0.83
C TYR A 78 1.90 12.28 1.51
N THR A 79 3.18 11.96 1.35
CA THR A 79 4.27 12.72 1.98
C THR A 79 4.36 14.14 1.43
N ILE A 80 4.32 14.30 0.10
CA ILE A 80 4.41 15.61 -0.57
C ILE A 80 3.20 16.46 -0.20
N SER A 81 1.99 15.92 -0.36
CA SER A 81 0.75 16.66 -0.09
C SER A 81 0.68 17.17 1.36
N PHE A 82 1.03 16.33 2.33
CA PHE A 82 1.02 16.71 3.74
C PHE A 82 2.12 17.75 4.04
N SER A 83 3.33 17.53 3.53
CA SER A 83 4.44 18.46 3.71
C SER A 83 4.16 19.84 3.12
N ASP A 84 3.54 19.91 1.94
CA ASP A 84 3.16 21.15 1.30
C ASP A 84 2.19 21.95 2.17
N ILE A 85 1.18 21.29 2.76
CA ILE A 85 0.22 21.93 3.64
C ILE A 85 0.90 22.44 4.92
N LEU A 86 1.72 21.62 5.56
CA LEU A 86 2.46 21.99 6.78
C LEU A 86 3.38 23.20 6.55
N LYS A 87 4.15 23.17 5.47
CA LYS A 87 5.10 24.25 5.13
C LYS A 87 4.39 25.55 4.79
N ASN A 88 3.41 25.49 3.91
CA ASN A 88 2.83 26.70 3.30
C ASN A 88 1.68 27.30 4.10
N LYS A 89 0.98 26.53 4.95
CA LYS A 89 -0.16 27.04 5.73
C LYS A 89 0.13 27.19 7.22
N PHE A 90 1.04 26.39 7.78
CA PHE A 90 1.26 26.31 9.23
C PHE A 90 2.68 26.66 9.65
N ASN A 91 3.51 27.19 8.75
CA ASN A 91 4.90 27.57 9.04
C ASN A 91 5.70 26.44 9.72
N ARG A 92 5.51 25.20 9.26
CA ARG A 92 6.29 24.02 9.67
C ARG A 92 7.27 23.66 8.54
N PRO A 93 8.43 24.34 8.45
CA PRO A 93 9.34 24.23 7.30
C PRO A 93 9.91 22.83 7.09
N GLU A 94 9.95 22.01 8.13
CA GLU A 94 10.34 20.61 8.10
C GLU A 94 9.38 19.72 7.28
N GLY A 95 8.11 20.12 7.14
CA GLY A 95 7.08 19.31 6.51
C GLY A 95 6.77 18.03 7.30
N LEU A 96 6.24 17.00 6.63
CA LEU A 96 5.95 15.72 7.26
C LEU A 96 7.24 14.95 7.51
N THR A 97 7.65 14.84 8.77
CA THR A 97 8.87 14.13 9.16
C THR A 97 8.64 12.62 9.19
N TRP A 98 9.72 11.85 9.08
CA TRP A 98 9.63 10.40 8.99
C TRP A 98 9.02 9.76 10.25
N ASP A 99 9.38 10.25 11.43
CA ASP A 99 8.88 9.74 12.72
C ASP A 99 7.37 9.96 12.90
N VAL A 100 6.82 11.01 12.27
CA VAL A 100 5.37 11.25 12.21
C VAL A 100 4.74 10.35 11.16
N LYS A 101 5.32 10.29 9.96
CA LYS A 101 4.81 9.47 8.85
C LYS A 101 4.53 8.03 9.29
N VAL A 102 5.46 7.40 10.02
CA VAL A 102 5.28 6.03 10.54
C VAL A 102 4.05 5.90 11.45
N LYS A 103 3.70 6.93 12.21
CA LYS A 103 2.52 6.95 13.09
C LYS A 103 1.22 7.17 12.32
N LEU A 104 1.28 7.79 11.14
CA LEU A 104 0.10 8.07 10.32
C LEU A 104 -0.34 6.85 9.50
N GLN A 105 0.61 5.99 9.14
CA GLN A 105 0.35 4.87 8.23
C GLN A 105 -0.64 3.86 8.83
N GLY A 106 -1.58 3.40 7.99
CA GLY A 106 -2.64 2.47 8.39
C GLY A 106 -3.82 3.12 9.11
N LEU A 107 -3.75 4.41 9.45
CA LEU A 107 -4.86 5.13 10.07
C LEU A 107 -5.83 5.68 9.00
N PRO A 108 -7.14 5.74 9.30
CA PRO A 108 -8.09 6.53 8.54
C PRO A 108 -7.66 8.00 8.44
N GLY A 109 -7.93 8.66 7.32
CA GLY A 109 -7.49 10.03 7.02
C GLY A 109 -7.73 11.06 8.15
N PRO A 110 -8.94 11.14 8.74
CA PRO A 110 -9.19 12.03 9.87
C PRO A 110 -8.36 11.70 11.11
N GLN A 111 -8.17 10.40 11.42
CA GLN A 111 -7.35 9.98 12.56
C GLN A 111 -5.87 10.30 12.35
N ALA A 112 -5.34 10.04 11.14
CA ALA A 112 -3.98 10.46 10.76
C ALA A 112 -3.81 11.98 10.88
N SER A 113 -4.81 12.74 10.45
CA SER A 113 -4.80 14.21 10.55
C SER A 113 -4.77 14.68 12.01
N GLN A 114 -5.51 14.02 12.91
CA GLN A 114 -5.45 14.33 14.34
C GLN A 114 -4.06 14.06 14.93
N VAL A 115 -3.45 12.91 14.62
CA VAL A 115 -2.08 12.59 15.08
C VAL A 115 -1.07 13.64 14.62
N ALA A 116 -1.21 14.13 13.39
CA ALA A 116 -0.37 15.21 12.89
C ALA A 116 -0.64 16.54 13.61
N ILE A 117 -1.90 16.91 13.84
CA ILE A 117 -2.27 18.12 14.61
C ILE A 117 -1.63 18.11 16.00
N ASP A 118 -1.72 16.97 16.69
CA ASP A 118 -1.16 16.81 18.03
C ASP A 118 0.37 16.92 18.01
N HIS A 119 1.02 16.31 17.01
CA HIS A 119 2.48 16.34 16.89
C HIS A 119 3.02 17.74 16.55
N TYR A 120 2.42 18.43 15.59
CA TYR A 120 2.88 19.74 15.13
C TYR A 120 2.33 20.90 15.96
N GLY A 121 1.55 20.62 17.01
CA GLY A 121 0.97 21.63 17.91
C GLY A 121 -0.02 22.55 17.20
N LEU A 122 -0.86 22.00 16.31
CA LEU A 122 -1.83 22.76 15.52
C LEU A 122 -3.23 22.79 16.16
N ALA A 123 -3.33 22.35 17.41
CA ALA A 123 -4.59 22.31 18.15
C ALA A 123 -5.18 23.73 18.28
N GLY A 124 -6.41 23.91 17.82
CA GLY A 124 -7.07 25.21 17.78
C GLY A 124 -6.79 26.06 16.54
N GLU A 125 -5.84 25.66 15.69
CA GLU A 125 -5.60 26.30 14.38
C GLU A 125 -6.41 25.63 13.26
N ILE A 126 -6.58 24.31 13.31
CA ILE A 126 -7.32 23.53 12.32
C ILE A 126 -7.92 22.26 12.97
N THR A 127 -9.06 21.82 12.47
CA THR A 127 -9.64 20.52 12.84
C THR A 127 -9.07 19.36 12.02
N ALA A 128 -9.16 18.14 12.54
CA ALA A 128 -8.72 16.95 11.82
C ALA A 128 -9.39 16.78 10.45
N ASP A 129 -10.70 17.06 10.37
CA ASP A 129 -11.44 16.98 9.12
C ASP A 129 -10.98 18.03 8.10
N GLU A 130 -10.77 19.28 8.54
CA GLU A 130 -10.26 20.34 7.66
C GLU A 130 -8.86 20.02 7.13
N LEU A 131 -7.96 19.52 7.99
CA LEU A 131 -6.62 19.11 7.55
C LEU A 131 -6.68 17.93 6.57
N TYR A 132 -7.56 16.96 6.83
CA TYR A 132 -7.81 15.87 5.91
C TYR A 132 -8.33 16.36 4.55
N GLN A 133 -9.26 17.32 4.52
CA GLN A 133 -9.76 17.89 3.27
C GLN A 133 -8.68 18.67 2.50
N LEU A 134 -7.85 19.46 3.20
CA LEU A 134 -6.74 20.19 2.58
C LEU A 134 -5.73 19.25 1.94
N THR A 135 -5.34 18.20 2.67
CA THR A 135 -4.39 17.20 2.17
C THR A 135 -5.01 16.34 1.06
N SER A 136 -6.28 15.92 1.16
CA SER A 136 -6.98 15.18 0.10
C SER A 136 -7.07 16.00 -1.19
N LYS A 137 -7.40 17.29 -1.10
CA LYS A 137 -7.42 18.17 -2.28
C LYS A 137 -6.04 18.28 -2.92
N ARG A 138 -4.98 18.44 -2.11
CA ARG A 138 -3.62 18.49 -2.63
C ARG A 138 -3.19 17.15 -3.26
N GLN A 139 -3.65 16.02 -2.72
CA GLN A 139 -3.40 14.71 -3.32
C GLN A 139 -4.07 14.57 -4.69
N GLU A 140 -5.29 15.08 -4.87
CA GLU A 140 -6.01 15.05 -6.15
C GLU A 140 -5.24 15.72 -7.28
N GLU A 141 -4.51 16.80 -6.97
CA GLU A 141 -3.64 17.50 -7.92
C GLU A 141 -2.41 16.68 -8.30
N LEU A 142 -1.94 15.81 -7.41
CA LEU A 142 -0.69 15.05 -7.54
C LEU A 142 -0.92 13.61 -8.04
N TRP A 143 -2.12 13.04 -7.92
CA TRP A 143 -2.41 11.68 -8.39
C TRP A 143 -2.08 11.42 -9.87
N PRO A 144 -2.26 12.37 -10.82
CA PRO A 144 -1.82 12.19 -12.20
C PRO A 144 -0.30 12.01 -12.38
N GLU A 145 0.50 12.25 -11.34
CA GLU A 145 1.95 12.10 -11.34
C GLU A 145 2.42 10.84 -10.59
N VAL A 146 1.50 10.08 -9.95
CA VAL A 146 1.90 8.94 -9.11
C VAL A 146 2.68 7.90 -9.92
N ALA A 147 3.78 7.40 -9.38
CA ALA A 147 4.59 6.38 -10.06
C ALA A 147 4.04 4.98 -9.78
N VAL A 148 4.27 4.05 -10.72
CA VAL A 148 4.16 2.61 -10.46
C VAL A 148 5.40 2.16 -9.69
N LEU A 149 5.23 1.27 -8.72
CA LEU A 149 6.37 0.78 -7.93
C LEU A 149 7.31 -0.12 -8.75
N PRO A 150 8.62 -0.11 -8.48
CA PRO A 150 9.58 -0.90 -9.23
C PRO A 150 9.23 -2.39 -9.28
N GLY A 151 9.28 -2.98 -10.48
CA GLY A 151 9.02 -4.41 -10.69
C GLY A 151 7.56 -4.79 -10.87
N VAL A 152 6.60 -3.91 -10.57
CA VAL A 152 5.15 -4.17 -10.71
C VAL A 152 4.80 -4.51 -12.16
N GLU A 153 5.19 -3.68 -13.12
CA GLU A 153 4.87 -3.93 -14.53
C GLU A 153 5.40 -5.28 -15.02
N LYS A 154 6.65 -5.61 -14.67
CA LYS A 154 7.27 -6.90 -15.00
C LYS A 154 6.48 -8.06 -14.41
N LEU A 155 6.07 -7.96 -13.14
CA LEU A 155 5.29 -8.98 -12.45
C LEU A 155 3.91 -9.17 -13.09
N ILE A 156 3.17 -8.08 -13.32
CA ILE A 156 1.83 -8.16 -13.91
C ILE A 156 1.88 -8.77 -15.31
N ARG A 157 2.83 -8.35 -16.15
CA ARG A 157 3.02 -8.94 -17.49
C ARG A 157 3.38 -10.43 -17.43
N TYR A 158 4.25 -10.82 -16.50
CA TYR A 158 4.61 -12.23 -16.29
C TYR A 158 3.39 -13.08 -15.91
N LEU A 159 2.56 -12.61 -14.96
CA LEU A 159 1.36 -13.32 -14.54
C LEU A 159 0.36 -13.48 -15.70
N LYS A 160 0.22 -12.44 -16.53
CA LYS A 160 -0.61 -12.49 -17.74
C LYS A 160 -0.08 -13.48 -18.77
N GLU A 161 1.22 -13.50 -19.03
CA GLU A 161 1.85 -14.48 -19.94
C GLU A 161 1.60 -15.92 -19.46
N LYS A 162 1.61 -16.15 -18.14
CA LYS A 162 1.31 -17.46 -17.53
C LYS A 162 -0.17 -17.77 -17.40
N ASN A 163 -1.06 -16.92 -17.91
CA ASN A 163 -2.52 -17.04 -17.80
C ASN A 163 -2.99 -17.21 -16.34
N ILE A 164 -2.31 -16.55 -15.40
CA ILE A 164 -2.71 -16.51 -13.99
C ILE A 164 -3.72 -15.38 -13.82
N PRO A 165 -4.94 -15.65 -13.32
CA PRO A 165 -5.93 -14.61 -13.01
C PRO A 165 -5.38 -13.61 -11.99
N ILE A 166 -5.59 -12.33 -12.25
CA ILE A 166 -5.15 -11.24 -11.38
C ILE A 166 -6.32 -10.27 -11.13
N CYS A 167 -6.36 -9.68 -9.93
CA CYS A 167 -7.36 -8.68 -9.57
C CYS A 167 -6.74 -7.60 -8.67
N VAL A 168 -7.16 -6.35 -8.87
CA VAL A 168 -6.86 -5.25 -7.95
C VAL A 168 -7.94 -5.21 -6.86
N CYS A 169 -7.53 -5.09 -5.62
CA CYS A 169 -8.39 -4.91 -4.45
C CYS A 169 -7.91 -3.66 -3.72
N THR A 170 -8.70 -2.59 -3.68
CA THR A 170 -8.30 -1.33 -3.03
C THR A 170 -9.42 -0.79 -2.15
N SER A 171 -9.06 -0.19 -1.02
CA SER A 171 -9.97 0.58 -0.18
C SER A 171 -10.35 1.93 -0.81
N SER A 172 -9.65 2.37 -1.86
CA SER A 172 -10.01 3.56 -2.62
C SER A 172 -11.39 3.40 -3.28
N HIS A 173 -12.21 4.45 -3.22
CA HIS A 173 -13.44 4.54 -3.99
C HIS A 173 -13.14 4.62 -5.49
N SER A 174 -14.16 4.31 -6.31
CA SER A 174 -14.05 4.24 -7.77
C SER A 174 -13.48 5.50 -8.41
N ASP A 175 -13.84 6.68 -7.91
CA ASP A 175 -13.35 7.95 -8.47
C ASP A 175 -11.87 8.19 -8.18
N LYS A 176 -11.43 7.90 -6.95
CA LYS A 176 -10.00 7.96 -6.58
C LYS A 176 -9.18 6.91 -7.31
N TYR A 177 -9.72 5.69 -7.49
CA TYR A 177 -9.09 4.65 -8.29
C TYR A 177 -8.86 5.13 -9.74
N LYS A 178 -9.89 5.67 -10.40
CA LYS A 178 -9.76 6.19 -11.78
C LYS A 178 -8.70 7.28 -11.88
N LEU A 179 -8.68 8.19 -10.91
CA LEU A 179 -7.71 9.28 -10.89
C LEU A 179 -6.27 8.77 -10.74
N LYS A 180 -6.03 7.87 -9.77
CA LYS A 180 -4.71 7.27 -9.49
C LYS A 180 -4.18 6.42 -10.64
N THR A 181 -5.07 5.81 -11.42
CA THR A 181 -4.73 4.93 -12.55
C THR A 181 -4.77 5.63 -13.92
N SER A 182 -5.13 6.91 -13.96
CA SER A 182 -5.50 7.62 -15.19
C SER A 182 -4.39 7.67 -16.25
N HIS A 183 -3.13 7.77 -15.86
CA HIS A 183 -1.95 7.76 -16.74
C HIS A 183 -1.25 6.39 -16.83
N HIS A 184 -1.69 5.39 -16.06
CA HIS A 184 -1.17 4.02 -16.08
C HIS A 184 -2.14 3.03 -16.75
N GLN A 185 -3.01 3.52 -17.62
CA GLN A 185 -4.07 2.70 -18.25
C GLN A 185 -3.54 1.45 -18.93
N ALA A 186 -2.39 1.53 -19.62
CA ALA A 186 -1.80 0.37 -20.30
C ALA A 186 -1.44 -0.77 -19.34
N LEU A 187 -1.02 -0.44 -18.11
CA LEU A 187 -0.75 -1.42 -17.05
C LEU A 187 -2.06 -1.93 -16.44
N PHE A 188 -2.95 -1.03 -16.02
CA PHE A 188 -4.17 -1.42 -15.32
C PHE A 188 -5.20 -2.13 -16.21
N GLN A 189 -5.15 -1.93 -17.53
CA GLN A 189 -5.93 -2.72 -18.50
C GLN A 189 -5.57 -4.21 -18.46
N LEU A 190 -4.36 -4.58 -18.03
CA LEU A 190 -3.96 -5.99 -17.92
C LEU A 190 -4.79 -6.75 -16.87
N PHE A 191 -5.46 -6.07 -15.96
CA PHE A 191 -6.37 -6.71 -15.00
C PHE A 191 -7.73 -7.08 -15.61
N ASP A 192 -7.99 -6.78 -16.89
CA ASP A 192 -9.22 -7.11 -17.63
C ASP A 192 -10.51 -6.62 -16.93
N GLY A 193 -10.44 -5.51 -16.19
CA GLY A 193 -11.55 -4.98 -15.41
C GLY A 193 -11.81 -5.70 -14.08
N ASN A 194 -10.98 -6.66 -13.69
CA ASN A 194 -11.04 -7.31 -12.38
C ASN A 194 -10.52 -6.35 -11.28
N VAL A 195 -11.37 -5.41 -10.88
CA VAL A 195 -11.07 -4.38 -9.88
C VAL A 195 -12.18 -4.33 -8.84
N ILE A 196 -11.81 -4.47 -7.58
CA ILE A 196 -12.69 -4.29 -6.42
C ILE A 196 -12.26 -3.02 -5.69
N THR A 197 -13.11 -2.01 -5.71
CA THR A 197 -12.94 -0.73 -5.02
C THR A 197 -13.68 -0.73 -3.68
N GLY A 198 -13.35 0.21 -2.79
CA GLY A 198 -13.95 0.29 -1.45
C GLY A 198 -15.44 0.59 -1.44
N ASP A 199 -15.96 1.20 -2.51
CA ASP A 199 -17.37 1.49 -2.74
C ASP A 199 -18.12 0.39 -3.52
N ASN A 200 -17.48 -0.77 -3.74
CA ASN A 200 -18.12 -1.87 -4.46
C ASN A 200 -19.35 -2.39 -3.67
N PRO A 201 -20.56 -2.39 -4.27
CA PRO A 201 -21.79 -2.76 -3.58
C PRO A 201 -21.79 -4.16 -2.94
N THR A 202 -20.96 -5.06 -3.46
CA THR A 202 -20.87 -6.47 -3.02
C THR A 202 -20.17 -6.62 -1.66
N ILE A 203 -19.38 -5.61 -1.27
CA ILE A 203 -18.62 -5.57 -0.02
C ILE A 203 -19.12 -4.51 0.97
N LEU A 204 -20.03 -3.62 0.54
CA LEU A 204 -20.71 -2.68 1.45
C LEU A 204 -21.39 -3.47 2.58
N ASN A 205 -21.10 -3.11 3.83
CA ASN A 205 -21.60 -3.74 5.07
C ASN A 205 -21.00 -5.11 5.44
N LYS A 206 -19.85 -5.49 4.89
CA LYS A 206 -19.15 -6.75 5.26
C LYS A 206 -17.85 -6.54 6.05
N GLY A 207 -17.56 -5.31 6.48
CA GLY A 207 -16.40 -4.92 7.28
C GLY A 207 -16.80 -4.47 8.67
#